data_AF-A0A9W7MLP6-F1
#
_entry.id   AF-A0A9W7MLP6-F1
#
_cell.length_a   1.000
_cell.length_b   1.000
_cell.length_c   1.000
_cell.angle_alpha   90.00
_cell.angle_beta   90.00
_cell.angle_gamma   90.00
#
_symmetry.space_group_name_H-M   'P 1'
#
loop_
_entity.id
_entity.type
_entity.pdbx_description
1 polymer ?
#
loop_
_entity_poly.entity_id
_entity_poly.type
_entity_poly.pdbx_seq_one_letter_code
_entity_poly.pdbx_strand_id
1 'polypeptide(L)'
;MDLDQWIAKVKEGQHLSEDELQILCEYVKEILIEESNVQPVNSPVTVCGDIHGQFHDLMKLFQTGGHVPDTNYIFMGDFVDRGYNSLEVFTILLLLKARYPANITLLRGNHESRQLTQVYGFYDECQRKYGNANAWRYCTDVFDYLTLSAIINGTVLCVHGGLSPDIRSVDQFPQPYGQNTSQVSDLQEELRNLRAQFQVFQEAKLQLQQHDESIQKALQDLLISQ
;
A
#
# COMPACT_ATOMS: atom_id res chain seq x y z
N MET A 1 -16.75 10.99 -15.18
CA MET A 1 -16.25 10.69 -13.82
C MET A 1 -15.79 12.00 -13.20
N ASP A 2 -16.50 12.49 -12.20
CA ASP A 2 -16.11 13.70 -11.46
C ASP A 2 -15.50 13.26 -10.13
N LEU A 3 -14.17 13.13 -10.12
CA LEU A 3 -13.43 12.63 -8.96
C LEU A 3 -13.53 13.59 -7.76
N ASP A 4 -13.55 14.90 -7.99
CA ASP A 4 -13.59 15.88 -6.91
C ASP A 4 -14.95 15.84 -6.19
N GLN A 5 -16.04 15.67 -6.95
CA GLN A 5 -17.37 15.43 -6.38
C GLN A 5 -17.44 14.13 -5.58
N TRP A 6 -16.88 13.04 -6.10
CA TRP A 6 -16.86 11.74 -5.42
C TRP A 6 -16.02 11.77 -4.15
N ILE A 7 -14.88 12.48 -4.17
CA ILE A 7 -14.05 12.72 -2.99
C ILE A 7 -14.84 13.47 -1.93
N ALA A 8 -15.53 14.55 -2.28
CA ALA A 8 -16.33 15.31 -1.33
C ALA A 8 -17.43 14.44 -0.69
N LYS A 9 -18.16 13.68 -1.52
CA LYS A 9 -19.20 12.74 -1.08
C LYS A 9 -18.68 11.72 -0.07
N VAL A 10 -17.54 11.08 -0.37
CA VAL A 10 -16.96 10.06 0.52
C VAL A 10 -16.41 10.67 1.81
N LYS A 11 -15.84 11.88 1.75
CA LYS A 11 -15.38 12.62 2.95
C LYS A 11 -16.50 12.93 3.94
N GLU A 12 -17.74 13.06 3.48
CA GLU A 12 -18.92 13.24 4.33
C GLU A 12 -19.43 11.91 4.95
N GLY A 13 -18.76 10.79 4.67
CA GLY A 13 -19.16 9.46 5.14
C GLY A 13 -20.22 8.78 4.28
N GLN A 14 -20.49 9.31 3.08
CA GLN A 14 -21.35 8.64 2.11
C GLN A 14 -20.54 7.65 1.25
N HIS A 15 -21.17 6.61 0.73
CA HIS A 15 -20.53 5.70 -0.23
C HIS A 15 -20.98 5.99 -1.66
N LEU A 16 -20.16 5.58 -2.63
CA LEU A 16 -20.49 5.67 -4.05
C LEU A 16 -21.64 4.73 -4.41
N SER A 17 -22.33 4.98 -5.52
CA SER A 17 -23.23 3.97 -6.10
C SER A 17 -22.41 2.78 -6.61
N GLU A 18 -23.07 1.64 -6.87
CA GLU A 18 -22.39 0.45 -7.38
C GLU A 18 -21.69 0.71 -8.72
N ASP A 19 -22.37 1.41 -9.64
CA ASP A 19 -21.82 1.79 -10.94
C ASP A 19 -20.63 2.76 -10.80
N GLU A 20 -20.74 3.74 -9.90
CA GLU A 20 -19.66 4.70 -9.62
C GLU A 20 -18.42 3.97 -9.07
N LEU A 21 -18.62 3.03 -8.14
CA LEU A 21 -17.54 2.22 -7.57
C LEU A 21 -16.91 1.30 -8.61
N GLN A 22 -17.71 0.68 -9.47
CA GLN A 22 -17.20 -0.17 -10.55
C GLN A 22 -16.30 0.63 -11.49
N ILE A 23 -16.76 1.80 -11.95
CA ILE A 23 -15.99 2.69 -12.83
C ILE A 23 -14.68 3.12 -12.16
N LEU A 24 -14.72 3.47 -10.88
CA LEU A 24 -13.52 3.84 -10.11
C LEU A 24 -12.52 2.67 -10.06
N CYS A 25 -12.98 1.47 -9.73
CA CYS A 25 -12.12 0.29 -9.62
C CYS A 25 -11.47 -0.07 -10.97
N GLU A 26 -12.22 -0.02 -12.07
CA GLU A 26 -11.65 -0.24 -13.42
C GLU A 26 -10.58 0.81 -13.75
N TYR A 27 -10.88 2.09 -13.51
CA TYR A 27 -9.94 3.18 -13.79
C TYR A 27 -8.66 3.08 -12.95
N VAL A 28 -8.76 2.75 -11.67
CA VAL A 28 -7.57 2.60 -10.82
C VAL A 28 -6.74 1.38 -11.23
N LYS A 29 -7.36 0.28 -11.68
CA LYS A 29 -6.60 -0.86 -12.23
C LYS A 29 -5.76 -0.46 -13.44
N GLU A 30 -6.27 0.38 -14.33
CA GLU A 30 -5.52 0.92 -15.48
C GLU A 30 -4.30 1.75 -15.04
N ILE A 31 -4.36 2.40 -13.88
CA ILE A 31 -3.21 3.12 -13.30
C ILE A 31 -2.22 2.12 -12.70
N LEU A 32 -2.72 1.19 -11.89
CA LEU A 32 -1.89 0.24 -11.14
C LEU A 32 -1.20 -0.81 -12.04
N ILE A 33 -1.75 -1.13 -13.21
CA ILE A 33 -1.11 -2.08 -14.15
C ILE A 33 0.17 -1.52 -14.77
N GLU A 34 0.26 -0.20 -14.91
CA GLU A 34 1.45 0.49 -15.39
C GLU A 34 2.50 0.67 -14.29
N GLU A 35 2.13 0.41 -13.04
CA GLU A 35 3.01 0.50 -11.88
C GLU A 35 3.86 -0.76 -11.70
N SER A 36 5.16 -0.58 -11.49
CA SER A 36 6.06 -1.64 -11.01
C SER A 36 5.63 -2.16 -9.63
N ASN A 37 5.88 -3.44 -9.37
CA ASN A 37 5.67 -4.03 -8.04
C ASN A 37 6.58 -3.44 -6.96
N VAL A 38 7.63 -2.73 -7.36
CA VAL A 38 8.51 -1.94 -6.51
C VAL A 38 8.46 -0.49 -6.98
N GLN A 39 7.77 0.36 -6.23
CA GLN A 39 7.57 1.76 -6.59
C GLN A 39 8.71 2.66 -6.09
N PRO A 40 9.46 3.34 -6.97
CA PRO A 40 10.40 4.36 -6.54
C PRO A 40 9.64 5.62 -6.08
N VAL A 41 9.96 6.12 -4.89
CA VAL A 41 9.31 7.31 -4.33
C VAL A 41 10.36 8.31 -3.85
N ASN A 42 10.16 9.59 -4.15
CA ASN A 42 11.06 10.67 -3.72
C ASN A 42 10.53 11.35 -2.45
N SER A 43 11.45 11.68 -1.55
CA SER A 43 11.13 12.53 -0.40
C SER A 43 10.93 14.01 -0.81
N PRO A 44 10.12 14.80 -0.08
CA PRO A 44 9.40 14.44 1.14
C PRO A 44 8.17 13.54 0.88
N VAL A 45 7.96 12.57 1.76
CA VAL A 45 6.84 11.62 1.72
C VAL A 45 6.42 11.21 3.13
N THR A 46 5.12 11.10 3.35
CA THR A 46 4.52 10.61 4.60
C THR A 46 4.19 9.13 4.46
N VAL A 47 4.77 8.31 5.33
CA VAL A 47 4.53 6.85 5.36
C VAL A 47 3.46 6.54 6.39
N CYS A 48 2.43 5.81 5.98
CA CYS A 48 1.27 5.45 6.78
C CYS A 48 1.19 3.92 6.92
N GLY A 49 1.04 3.43 8.14
CA GLY A 49 0.81 2.00 8.42
C GLY A 49 -0.68 1.63 8.34
N ASP A 50 -1.03 0.56 9.05
CA ASP A 50 -2.36 -0.05 9.06
C ASP A 50 -3.48 0.96 9.38
N ILE A 51 -4.59 0.86 8.64
CA ILE A 51 -5.77 1.71 8.82
C ILE A 51 -6.97 0.91 9.34
N HIS A 52 -7.15 -0.33 8.89
CA HIS A 52 -8.19 -1.25 9.38
C HIS A 52 -9.60 -0.63 9.47
N GLY A 53 -10.06 0.01 8.39
CA GLY A 53 -11.40 0.58 8.34
C GLY A 53 -11.66 1.73 9.31
N GLN A 54 -10.63 2.36 9.87
CA GLN A 54 -10.73 3.53 10.75
C GLN A 54 -10.83 4.84 9.95
N PHE A 55 -11.98 5.06 9.31
CA PHE A 55 -12.18 6.20 8.39
C PHE A 55 -11.93 7.58 9.02
N HIS A 56 -12.44 7.80 10.24
CA HIS A 56 -12.26 9.09 10.92
C HIS A 56 -10.79 9.38 11.27
N ASP A 57 -10.03 8.35 11.63
CA ASP A 57 -8.61 8.47 11.92
C ASP A 57 -7.80 8.74 10.65
N LEU A 58 -8.17 8.09 9.53
CA LEU A 58 -7.59 8.40 8.21
C LEU A 58 -7.84 9.86 7.80
N MET A 59 -9.06 10.37 8.02
CA MET A 59 -9.36 11.79 7.76
C MET A 59 -8.53 12.72 8.65
N LYS A 60 -8.28 12.32 9.91
CA LYS A 60 -7.42 13.07 10.82
C LYS A 60 -5.94 13.02 10.41
N LEU A 61 -5.50 11.89 9.88
CA LEU A 61 -4.17 11.72 9.30
C LEU A 61 -3.95 12.73 8.17
N PHE A 62 -4.88 12.85 7.22
CA PHE A 62 -4.76 13.85 6.15
C PHE A 62 -4.79 15.29 6.64
N GLN A 63 -5.52 15.60 7.72
CA GLN A 63 -5.49 16.93 8.32
C GLN A 63 -4.13 17.26 8.98
N THR A 64 -3.43 16.24 9.48
CA THR A 64 -2.19 16.42 10.25
C THR A 64 -0.95 16.32 9.35
N GLY A 65 -0.95 15.37 8.42
CA GLY A 65 0.16 15.11 7.51
C GLY A 65 0.22 16.04 6.29
N GLY A 66 -0.87 16.75 6.00
CA GLY A 66 -0.99 17.65 4.84
C GLY A 66 -1.89 17.08 3.74
N HIS A 67 -2.43 17.96 2.90
CA HIS A 67 -3.33 17.57 1.83
C HIS A 67 -2.57 17.23 0.54
N VAL A 68 -3.08 16.25 -0.18
CA VAL A 68 -2.63 15.93 -1.56
C VAL A 68 -3.19 17.01 -2.50
N PRO A 69 -2.41 17.55 -3.46
CA PRO A 69 -1.10 17.08 -3.94
C PRO A 69 0.14 17.67 -3.26
N ASP A 70 0.00 18.56 -2.27
CA ASP A 70 1.15 19.22 -1.64
C ASP A 70 2.01 18.25 -0.80
N THR A 71 1.47 17.09 -0.44
CA THR A 71 2.15 16.03 0.31
C THR A 71 2.04 14.69 -0.41
N ASN A 72 3.16 13.97 -0.53
CA ASN A 72 3.20 12.60 -1.04
C ASN A 72 2.93 11.60 0.09
N TYR A 73 2.24 10.51 -0.22
CA TYR A 73 1.90 9.47 0.74
C TYR A 73 2.26 8.08 0.23
N ILE A 74 2.81 7.25 1.12
CA ILE A 74 2.88 5.80 0.98
C ILE A 74 1.98 5.18 2.04
N PHE A 75 0.98 4.42 1.63
CA PHE A 75 0.16 3.61 2.53
C PHE A 75 0.62 2.16 2.45
N MET A 76 0.99 1.57 3.60
CA MET A 76 1.70 0.30 3.64
C MET A 76 0.80 -0.94 3.55
N GLY A 77 -0.52 -0.80 3.52
CA GLY A 77 -1.47 -1.93 3.44
C GLY A 77 -2.45 -1.94 4.60
N ASP A 78 -3.22 -3.02 4.71
CA ASP A 78 -4.23 -3.24 5.75
C ASP A 78 -5.21 -2.06 5.87
N PHE A 79 -5.84 -1.75 4.74
CA PHE A 79 -6.87 -0.73 4.61
C PHE A 79 -8.20 -1.20 5.16
N VAL A 80 -8.49 -2.49 4.96
CA VAL A 80 -9.78 -3.12 5.25
C VAL A 80 -9.74 -4.02 6.48
N ASP A 81 -10.91 -4.50 6.86
CA ASP A 81 -11.19 -5.37 8.01
C ASP A 81 -11.02 -4.71 9.38
N ARG A 82 -11.57 -5.36 10.42
CA ARG A 82 -11.60 -4.96 11.86
C ARG A 82 -12.41 -3.69 12.16
N GLY A 83 -12.36 -2.67 11.32
CA GLY A 83 -13.18 -1.47 11.41
C GLY A 83 -14.52 -1.58 10.68
N TYR A 84 -15.43 -0.66 10.98
CA TYR A 84 -16.79 -0.63 10.40
C TYR A 84 -16.88 0.15 9.08
N ASN A 85 -15.81 0.86 8.70
CA ASN A 85 -15.77 1.78 7.56
C ASN A 85 -14.67 1.40 6.56
N SER A 86 -14.45 0.10 6.34
CA SER A 86 -13.42 -0.39 5.42
C SER A 86 -13.71 0.04 3.99
N LEU A 87 -14.98 0.05 3.59
CA LEU A 87 -15.39 0.51 2.26
C LEU A 87 -15.07 1.99 2.06
N GLU A 88 -15.41 2.86 3.02
CA GLU A 88 -15.11 4.30 2.88
C GLU A 88 -13.61 4.56 2.85
N VAL A 89 -12.84 3.87 3.71
CA VAL A 89 -11.36 3.94 3.71
C VAL A 89 -10.79 3.54 2.36
N PHE A 90 -11.15 2.37 1.84
CA PHE A 90 -10.58 1.92 0.58
C PHE A 90 -11.03 2.80 -0.59
N THR A 91 -12.30 3.22 -0.60
CA THR A 91 -12.84 4.09 -1.66
C THR A 91 -12.14 5.45 -1.68
N ILE A 92 -11.90 6.09 -0.54
CA ILE A 92 -11.21 7.39 -0.53
C ILE A 92 -9.75 7.26 -0.99
N LEU A 93 -9.07 6.17 -0.64
CA LEU A 93 -7.70 5.91 -1.11
C LEU A 93 -7.66 5.70 -2.62
N LEU A 94 -8.61 4.94 -3.19
CA LEU A 94 -8.75 4.77 -4.64
C LEU A 94 -9.05 6.08 -5.36
N LEU A 95 -9.94 6.91 -4.81
CA LEU A 95 -10.25 8.22 -5.39
C LEU A 95 -9.02 9.15 -5.40
N LEU A 96 -8.25 9.17 -4.30
CA LEU A 96 -7.03 9.96 -4.23
C LEU A 96 -5.95 9.41 -5.18
N LYS A 97 -5.82 8.09 -5.31
CA LYS A 97 -4.94 7.45 -6.29
C LYS A 97 -5.34 7.80 -7.73
N ALA A 98 -6.63 7.74 -8.05
CA ALA A 98 -7.16 8.12 -9.36
C ALA A 98 -6.88 9.60 -9.67
N ARG A 99 -7.03 10.48 -8.68
CA ARG A 99 -6.89 11.93 -8.84
C ARG A 99 -5.43 12.39 -8.86
N TYR A 100 -4.57 11.73 -8.10
CA TYR A 100 -3.17 12.09 -7.86
C TYR A 100 -2.25 10.85 -7.88
N PRO A 101 -2.15 10.14 -9.03
CA PRO A 101 -1.47 8.85 -9.10
C PRO A 101 0.01 8.92 -8.73
N ALA A 102 0.67 10.06 -8.99
CA ALA A 102 2.08 10.29 -8.66
C ALA A 102 2.32 10.62 -7.18
N ASN A 103 1.30 11.02 -6.42
CA ASN A 103 1.43 11.45 -5.02
C ASN A 103 0.94 10.39 -4.02
N ILE A 104 0.15 9.41 -4.47
CA ILE A 104 -0.40 8.34 -3.65
C ILE A 104 0.17 7.00 -4.10
N THR A 105 0.95 6.36 -3.24
CA THR A 105 1.41 4.98 -3.41
C THR A 105 0.65 4.07 -2.46
N LEU A 106 0.00 3.03 -2.99
CA LEU A 106 -0.75 2.05 -2.22
C LEU A 106 -0.05 0.70 -2.29
N LEU A 107 0.45 0.24 -1.14
CA LEU A 107 1.03 -1.09 -1.00
C LEU A 107 -0.05 -2.11 -0.61
N ARG A 108 0.15 -3.36 -1.01
CA ARG A 108 -0.72 -4.49 -0.64
C ARG A 108 -0.37 -4.99 0.76
N GLY A 109 -1.34 -4.99 1.66
CA GLY A 109 -1.26 -5.69 2.94
C GLY A 109 -1.81 -7.10 2.88
N ASN A 110 -1.76 -7.83 4.00
CA ASN A 110 -2.28 -9.19 4.04
C ASN A 110 -3.81 -9.22 4.06
N HIS A 111 -4.45 -8.18 4.62
CA HIS A 111 -5.90 -8.03 4.63
C HIS A 111 -6.51 -7.74 3.26
N GLU A 112 -5.72 -7.27 2.28
CA GLU A 112 -6.15 -7.12 0.88
C GLU A 112 -6.15 -8.47 0.12
N SER A 113 -6.87 -9.45 0.68
CA SER A 113 -7.04 -10.79 0.11
C SER A 113 -8.50 -11.27 0.20
N ARG A 114 -8.93 -12.05 -0.79
CA ARG A 114 -10.31 -12.60 -0.84
C ARG A 114 -10.62 -13.49 0.36
N GLN A 115 -9.60 -14.21 0.86
CA GLN A 115 -9.75 -15.13 1.98
C GLN A 115 -10.01 -14.40 3.29
N LEU A 116 -9.22 -13.38 3.62
CA LEU A 116 -9.38 -12.66 4.88
C LEU A 116 -10.65 -11.79 4.86
N THR A 117 -10.91 -11.09 3.75
CA THR A 117 -12.08 -10.20 3.66
C THR A 117 -13.43 -10.90 3.77
N GLN A 118 -13.51 -12.20 3.48
CA GLN A 118 -14.71 -13.02 3.73
C GLN A 118 -14.93 -13.35 5.20
N VAL A 119 -13.86 -13.41 5.99
CA VAL A 119 -13.91 -13.83 7.40
C VAL A 119 -13.96 -12.64 8.35
N TYR A 120 -13.30 -11.53 7.98
CA TYR A 120 -13.06 -10.40 8.89
C TYR A 120 -13.96 -9.17 8.65
N GLY A 121 -15.04 -9.37 7.88
CA GLY A 121 -16.19 -8.46 7.88
C GLY A 121 -16.30 -7.51 6.68
N PHE A 122 -15.27 -7.38 5.84
CA PHE A 122 -15.37 -6.53 4.65
C PHE A 122 -16.41 -7.04 3.63
N TYR A 123 -16.50 -8.36 3.43
CA TYR A 123 -17.55 -8.96 2.59
C TYR A 123 -18.96 -8.60 3.07
N ASP A 124 -19.22 -8.78 4.36
CA ASP A 124 -20.50 -8.48 4.99
C ASP A 124 -20.81 -6.97 4.95
N GLU A 125 -19.78 -6.12 5.07
CA GLU A 125 -19.91 -4.67 4.93
C GLU A 125 -20.40 -4.26 3.55
N CYS A 126 -19.76 -4.78 2.49
CA CYS A 126 -20.17 -4.55 1.12
C CYS A 126 -21.59 -5.07 0.87
N GLN A 127 -21.91 -6.28 1.33
CA GLN A 127 -23.24 -6.87 1.15
C GLN A 127 -24.33 -6.07 1.86
N ARG A 128 -24.06 -5.56 3.07
CA ARG A 128 -25.01 -4.72 3.81
C ARG A 128 -25.24 -3.36 3.16
N LYS A 129 -24.20 -2.73 2.58
CA LYS A 129 -24.30 -1.39 1.98
C LYS A 129 -24.91 -1.40 0.57
N TYR A 130 -24.54 -2.38 -0.25
CA TYR A 130 -25.00 -2.48 -1.65
C TYR A 130 -26.12 -3.50 -1.88
N GLY A 131 -26.43 -4.33 -0.89
CA GLY A 131 -27.41 -5.41 -1.01
C GLY A 131 -26.91 -6.63 -1.79
N ASN A 132 -25.66 -6.61 -2.27
CA ASN A 132 -25.04 -7.69 -3.03
C ASN A 132 -23.49 -7.68 -2.87
N ALA A 133 -22.82 -8.70 -3.41
CA ALA A 133 -21.38 -8.88 -3.28
C ALA A 133 -20.54 -8.23 -4.40
N ASN A 134 -21.13 -7.46 -5.33
CA ASN A 134 -20.42 -6.90 -6.47
C ASN A 134 -19.38 -5.86 -6.02
N ALA A 135 -19.73 -4.98 -5.09
CA ALA A 135 -18.78 -4.02 -4.52
C ALA A 135 -17.54 -4.71 -3.92
N TRP A 136 -17.73 -5.80 -3.18
CA TRP A 136 -16.63 -6.62 -2.67
C TRP A 136 -15.79 -7.20 -3.80
N ARG A 137 -16.43 -7.77 -4.83
CA ARG A 137 -15.71 -8.32 -6.01
C ARG A 137 -14.84 -7.26 -6.67
N TYR A 138 -15.41 -6.09 -6.98
CA TYR A 138 -14.68 -4.99 -7.61
C TYR A 138 -13.46 -4.56 -6.78
N CYS A 139 -13.62 -4.37 -5.46
CA CYS A 139 -12.51 -4.03 -4.59
C CYS A 139 -11.44 -5.13 -4.55
N THR A 140 -11.85 -6.40 -4.43
CA THR A 140 -10.90 -7.52 -4.39
C THR A 140 -10.16 -7.72 -5.71
N ASP A 141 -10.76 -7.35 -6.83
CA ASP A 141 -10.08 -7.36 -8.13
C ASP A 141 -8.99 -6.29 -8.18
N VAL A 142 -9.19 -5.12 -7.56
CA VAL A 142 -8.15 -4.08 -7.45
C VAL A 142 -6.98 -4.54 -6.56
N PHE A 143 -7.25 -5.29 -5.48
CA PHE A 143 -6.21 -5.77 -4.57
C PHE A 143 -5.10 -6.56 -5.26
N ASP A 144 -5.42 -7.24 -6.37
CA ASP A 144 -4.47 -8.05 -7.13
C ASP A 144 -3.48 -7.20 -7.94
N TYR A 145 -3.74 -5.89 -8.10
CA TYR A 145 -2.88 -4.92 -8.78
C TYR A 145 -2.14 -3.98 -7.82
N LEU A 146 -2.39 -4.07 -6.52
CA LEU A 146 -1.68 -3.24 -5.54
C LEU A 146 -0.18 -3.58 -5.53
N THR A 147 0.63 -2.54 -5.45
CA THR A 147 2.10 -2.65 -5.45
C THR A 147 2.59 -3.38 -4.20
N LEU A 148 3.67 -4.14 -4.29
CA LEU A 148 4.13 -4.97 -3.16
C LEU A 148 5.06 -4.19 -2.22
N SER A 149 5.81 -3.24 -2.76
CA SER A 149 6.78 -2.46 -2.00
C SER A 149 7.05 -1.09 -2.62
N ALA A 150 7.62 -0.20 -1.84
CA ALA A 150 8.14 1.09 -2.30
C ALA A 150 9.57 1.31 -1.83
N ILE A 151 10.36 2.07 -2.58
CA ILE A 151 11.73 2.45 -2.19
C ILE A 151 11.84 3.96 -2.18
N ILE A 152 12.08 4.52 -0.99
CA ILE A 152 12.23 5.96 -0.80
C ILE A 152 13.67 6.36 -1.07
N ASN A 153 13.88 7.29 -2.01
CA ASN A 153 15.20 7.82 -2.44
C ASN A 153 16.24 6.73 -2.77
N GLY A 154 15.81 5.54 -3.22
CA GLY A 154 16.73 4.41 -3.44
C GLY A 154 17.31 3.77 -2.17
N THR A 155 16.91 4.19 -0.97
CA THR A 155 17.59 3.82 0.29
C THR A 155 16.70 3.13 1.31
N VAL A 156 15.42 3.49 1.39
CA VAL A 156 14.50 2.94 2.40
C VAL A 156 13.44 2.09 1.73
N LEU A 157 13.49 0.77 1.95
CA LEU A 157 12.48 -0.18 1.49
C LEU A 157 11.27 -0.16 2.44
N CYS A 158 10.09 0.10 1.90
CA CYS A 158 8.80 0.03 2.57
C CYS A 158 8.03 -1.22 2.11
N VAL A 159 7.62 -2.05 3.06
CA VAL A 159 6.81 -3.25 2.85
C VAL A 159 5.81 -3.36 3.99
N HIS A 160 4.64 -3.96 3.73
CA HIS A 160 3.60 -4.15 4.75
C HIS A 160 4.09 -4.98 5.94
N GLY A 161 4.53 -6.22 5.66
CA GLY A 161 4.99 -7.15 6.69
C GLY A 161 6.50 -7.02 6.89
N GLY A 162 7.27 -7.81 6.13
CA GLY A 162 8.71 -7.86 6.28
C GLY A 162 9.40 -8.66 5.19
N LEU A 163 10.69 -8.90 5.39
CA LEU A 163 11.52 -9.64 4.44
C LEU A 163 11.16 -11.12 4.44
N SER A 164 10.81 -11.66 3.27
CA SER A 164 10.72 -13.11 3.09
C SER A 164 12.14 -13.71 3.12
N PRO A 165 12.36 -14.85 3.80
CA PRO A 165 13.65 -15.56 3.77
C PRO A 165 14.08 -15.95 2.34
N ASP A 166 13.11 -16.06 1.42
CA ASP A 166 13.30 -16.43 0.03
C ASP A 166 13.57 -15.23 -0.89
N ILE A 167 13.30 -14.00 -0.42
CA ILE A 167 13.57 -12.75 -1.15
C ILE A 167 14.83 -12.11 -0.56
N ARG A 168 15.95 -12.38 -1.22
CA ARG A 168 17.29 -11.86 -0.88
C ARG A 168 17.65 -10.60 -1.65
N SER A 169 16.92 -10.29 -2.73
CA SER A 169 17.06 -9.07 -3.54
C SER A 169 15.69 -8.53 -3.96
N VAL A 170 15.58 -7.20 -4.09
CA VAL A 170 14.39 -6.51 -4.61
C VAL A 170 13.99 -7.02 -5.99
N ASP A 171 14.94 -7.47 -6.81
CA ASP A 171 14.68 -8.02 -8.15
C ASP A 171 13.91 -9.34 -8.13
N GLN A 172 13.81 -9.98 -6.96
CA GLN A 172 13.06 -11.23 -6.78
C GLN A 172 11.60 -10.97 -6.42
N PHE A 173 11.18 -9.71 -6.26
CA PHE A 173 9.76 -9.39 -6.27
C PHE A 173 9.19 -9.85 -7.62
N PRO A 174 8.11 -10.66 -7.62
CA PRO A 174 7.46 -11.08 -8.86
C PRO A 174 7.17 -9.85 -9.71
N GLN A 175 7.31 -9.91 -11.03
CA GLN A 175 6.87 -8.84 -11.92
C GLN A 175 5.35 -8.89 -12.06
N PRO A 176 4.64 -7.75 -12.23
CA PRO A 176 3.22 -7.78 -12.50
C PRO A 176 2.94 -8.47 -13.84
N TYR A 177 1.81 -9.16 -13.93
CA TYR A 177 1.38 -9.81 -15.17
C TYR A 177 1.24 -8.75 -16.29
N GLY A 178 2.08 -8.80 -17.34
CA GLY A 178 1.80 -8.12 -18.61
C GLY A 178 2.89 -7.26 -19.26
N GLN A 179 4.11 -7.10 -18.71
CA GLN A 179 5.11 -6.23 -19.34
C GLN A 179 5.94 -6.92 -20.45
N ASN A 180 5.92 -6.32 -21.64
CA ASN A 180 6.74 -6.71 -22.81
C ASN A 180 8.22 -6.30 -22.63
N THR A 181 9.11 -7.18 -23.09
CA THR A 181 10.54 -7.30 -22.79
C THR A 181 11.49 -6.25 -23.40
N SER A 182 11.05 -5.01 -23.64
CA SER A 182 11.85 -4.03 -24.43
C SER A 182 12.46 -2.87 -23.64
N GLN A 183 12.03 -2.60 -22.41
CA GLN A 183 12.57 -1.51 -21.54
C GLN A 183 13.61 -2.00 -20.51
N VAL A 184 14.12 -3.21 -20.69
CA VAL A 184 14.93 -3.93 -19.68
C VAL A 184 16.34 -3.34 -19.49
N SER A 185 16.88 -2.56 -20.43
CA SER A 185 18.26 -2.04 -20.32
C SER A 185 18.42 -0.95 -19.25
N ASP A 186 17.47 -0.04 -19.17
CA ASP A 186 17.59 1.15 -18.32
C ASP A 186 17.30 0.77 -16.85
N LEU A 187 16.32 -0.11 -16.66
CA LEU A 187 16.04 -0.76 -15.38
C LEU A 187 17.23 -1.62 -14.91
N GLN A 188 17.98 -2.27 -15.79
CA GLN A 188 19.17 -3.06 -15.41
C GLN A 188 20.34 -2.20 -14.90
N GLU A 189 20.47 -0.97 -15.35
CA GLU A 189 21.46 -0.01 -14.85
C GLU A 189 21.05 0.50 -13.46
N GLU A 190 19.78 0.84 -13.28
CA GLU A 190 19.22 1.26 -11.99
C GLU A 190 19.23 0.14 -10.94
N LEU A 191 18.88 -1.09 -11.34
CA LEU A 191 18.98 -2.30 -10.50
C LEU A 191 20.43 -2.61 -10.10
N ARG A 192 21.41 -2.36 -10.99
CA ARG A 192 22.84 -2.49 -10.64
C ARG A 192 23.25 -1.47 -9.58
N ASN A 193 22.79 -0.23 -9.69
CA ASN A 193 23.08 0.80 -8.71
C ASN A 193 22.40 0.52 -7.37
N LEU A 194 21.16 0.02 -7.39
CA LEU A 194 20.42 -0.39 -6.19
C LEU A 194 21.06 -1.59 -5.48
N ARG A 195 21.56 -2.58 -6.23
CA ARG A 195 22.34 -3.71 -5.70
C ARG A 195 23.62 -3.26 -4.99
N ALA A 196 24.36 -2.32 -5.59
CA ALA A 196 25.57 -1.78 -4.98
C ALA A 196 25.25 -1.05 -3.66
N GLN A 197 24.17 -0.27 -3.61
CA GLN A 197 23.73 0.42 -2.40
C GLN A 197 23.25 -0.54 -1.30
N PHE A 198 22.52 -1.59 -1.66
CA PHE A 198 22.03 -2.58 -0.69
C PHE A 198 23.16 -3.40 -0.06
N GLN A 199 24.21 -3.72 -0.84
CA GLN A 199 25.38 -4.42 -0.32
C GLN A 199 26.15 -3.58 0.70
N VAL A 200 26.30 -2.27 0.44
CA VAL A 200 26.87 -1.32 1.41
C VAL A 200 26.02 -1.23 2.69
N PHE A 201 24.69 -1.28 2.57
CA PHE A 201 23.78 -1.27 3.72
C PHE A 201 23.84 -2.56 4.55
N GLN A 202 23.94 -3.73 3.92
CA GLN A 202 24.11 -5.00 4.63
C GLN A 202 25.46 -5.07 5.36
N GLU A 203 26.53 -4.54 4.75
CA GLU A 203 27.85 -4.44 5.38
C GLU A 203 27.82 -3.48 6.59
N ALA A 204 27.14 -2.33 6.47
CA ALA A 204 26.96 -1.40 7.59
C ALA A 204 26.10 -1.99 8.73
N LYS A 205 25.06 -2.76 8.39
CA LYS A 205 24.20 -3.45 9.36
C LYS A 205 24.96 -4.55 10.11
N LEU A 206 25.83 -5.28 9.42
CA LEU A 206 26.69 -6.30 10.02
C LEU A 206 27.71 -5.68 10.98
N GLN A 207 28.27 -4.52 10.64
CA GLN A 207 29.18 -3.76 11.52
C GLN A 207 28.46 -3.23 12.76
N LEU A 208 27.20 -2.77 12.63
CA LEU A 208 26.38 -2.31 13.76
C LEU A 208 25.94 -3.47 14.68
N GLN A 209 25.64 -4.65 14.11
CA GLN A 209 25.27 -5.84 14.90
C GLN A 209 26.44 -6.43 15.71
N GLN A 210 27.69 -6.23 15.27
CA GLN A 210 28.87 -6.67 16.02
C GLN A 210 29.18 -5.79 17.24
N HIS A 211 28.58 -4.60 17.36
CA HIS A 211 28.94 -3.64 18.39
C HIS A 211 28.00 -3.56 19.60
N ASP A 212 26.86 -4.25 19.62
CA ASP A 212 25.89 -4.06 20.71
C ASP A 212 25.14 -5.33 21.16
N GLU A 213 25.89 -6.29 21.72
CA GLU A 213 25.35 -7.45 22.43
C GLU A 213 24.51 -7.07 23.67
N SER A 214 24.63 -5.82 24.15
CA SER A 214 23.92 -5.34 25.34
C SER A 214 22.43 -5.07 25.08
N ILE A 215 22.09 -4.62 23.86
CA ILE A 215 20.71 -4.26 23.46
C ILE A 215 19.87 -5.49 23.13
N GLN A 216 20.47 -6.53 22.54
CA GLN A 216 19.75 -7.78 22.24
C GLN A 216 19.24 -8.48 23.50
N LYS A 217 20.00 -8.41 24.60
CA LYS A 217 19.59 -8.97 25.89
C LYS A 217 18.40 -8.23 26.51
N ALA A 218 18.36 -6.90 26.36
CA ALA A 218 17.26 -6.07 26.87
C ALA A 218 15.93 -6.30 26.12
N LEU A 219 15.98 -6.58 24.82
CA LEU A 219 14.79 -6.89 24.01
C LEU A 219 14.21 -8.29 24.30
N GLN A 220 15.08 -9.25 24.61
CA GLN A 220 14.66 -10.62 24.92
C GLN A 220 13.98 -10.72 26.29
N ASP A 221 14.42 -9.94 27.27
CA ASP A 221 13.80 -9.87 28.60
C ASP A 221 12.42 -9.17 28.57
N LEU A 222 12.17 -8.27 27.60
CA LEU A 222 10.86 -7.61 27.45
C LEU A 222 9.78 -8.53 26.84
N LEU A 223 10.17 -9.44 25.94
CA LEU A 223 9.27 -10.35 25.21
C LEU A 223 8.80 -11.57 26.02
N ILE A 224 9.45 -11.88 27.15
CA ILE A 224 9.11 -13.04 28.00
C ILE A 224 8.15 -12.68 29.15
N SER A 225 7.80 -11.39 29.31
CA SER A 225 7.00 -10.89 30.44
C SER A 225 5.57 -10.42 30.13
N GLN A 226 5.02 -10.73 28.95
CA GLN A 226 3.60 -10.53 28.62
C GLN A 226 2.94 -11.78 28.05
#